data_AF-A0A0M3BCI9-F1
#
_entry.id   AF-A0A0M3BCI9-F1
#
_cell.length_a   1.000
_cell.length_b   1.000
_cell.length_c   1.000
_cell.angle_alpha   90.00
_cell.angle_beta   90.00
_cell.angle_gamma   90.00
#
_symmetry.space_group_name_H-M   'P 1'
#
loop_
_entity.id
_entity.type
_entity.pdbx_description
1 polymer ?
#
loop_
_entity_poly.entity_id
_entity_poly.type
_entity_poly.pdbx_seq_one_letter_code
_entity_poly.pdbx_strand_id
1 'polypeptide(L)'
;MRTYAEQRAMLARMVRACEETRNHIEIIERQIMKRAERMAITARVKTRQYGRSTSTWTTADERRYQEIVAQLRFERRAEIDTLTRKLERQEGAIGAFRVRYRINEDAELWDEAGEAAL
;
A
#
# COMPACT_ATOMS: atom_id res chain seq x y z
N MET A 1 2.60 29.53 -20.67
CA MET A 1 1.52 28.55 -20.39
C MET A 1 2.06 27.19 -20.78
N ARG A 2 2.03 26.16 -19.89
CA ARG A 2 2.58 24.84 -20.25
C ARG A 2 1.82 24.26 -21.45
N THR A 3 2.50 23.61 -22.36
CA THR A 3 1.86 22.92 -23.49
C THR A 3 1.06 21.72 -22.97
N TYR A 4 0.11 21.21 -23.76
CA TYR A 4 -0.68 20.03 -23.40
C TYR A 4 0.20 18.81 -23.08
N ALA A 5 1.25 18.57 -23.88
CA ALA A 5 2.21 17.49 -23.66
C ALA A 5 2.98 17.66 -22.33
N GLU A 6 3.40 18.88 -21.99
CA GLU A 6 4.05 19.17 -20.70
C GLU A 6 3.12 18.96 -19.51
N GLN A 7 1.82 19.28 -19.67
CA GLN A 7 0.81 19.06 -18.64
C GLN A 7 0.57 17.56 -18.42
N ARG A 8 0.43 16.76 -19.50
CA ARG A 8 0.35 15.29 -19.46
C ARG A 8 1.56 14.66 -18.78
N ALA A 9 2.77 15.06 -19.18
CA ALA A 9 4.00 14.54 -18.62
C ALA A 9 4.17 14.90 -17.12
N MET A 10 3.67 16.07 -16.70
CA MET A 10 3.63 16.42 -15.29
C MET A 10 2.62 15.56 -14.53
N LEU A 11 1.40 15.41 -15.04
CA LEU A 11 0.36 14.59 -14.42
C LEU A 11 0.83 13.14 -14.23
N ALA A 12 1.45 12.54 -15.25
CA ALA A 12 2.01 11.19 -15.19
C ALA A 12 3.06 11.04 -14.07
N ARG A 13 3.94 12.04 -13.89
CA ARG A 13 4.91 12.04 -12.79
C ARG A 13 4.26 12.16 -11.41
N MET A 14 3.22 12.98 -11.29
CA MET A 14 2.47 13.12 -10.04
C MET A 14 1.77 11.81 -9.66
N VAL A 15 1.12 11.15 -10.64
CA VAL A 15 0.47 9.85 -10.46
C VAL A 15 1.49 8.80 -10.04
N ARG A 16 2.64 8.69 -10.73
CA ARG A 16 3.70 7.75 -10.36
C ARG A 16 4.19 7.98 -8.91
N ALA A 17 4.43 9.23 -8.52
CA ALA A 17 4.86 9.54 -7.15
C ALA A 17 3.80 9.20 -6.07
N CYS A 18 2.52 9.23 -6.45
CA CYS A 18 1.39 8.81 -5.61
C CYS A 18 1.38 7.28 -5.46
N GLU A 19 1.53 6.55 -6.58
CA GLU A 19 1.63 5.08 -6.59
C GLU A 19 2.84 4.58 -5.80
N GLU A 20 4.00 5.22 -5.92
CA GLU A 20 5.19 4.92 -5.13
C GLU A 20 4.92 5.03 -3.62
N THR A 21 4.18 6.07 -3.21
CA THR A 21 3.83 6.27 -1.79
C THR A 21 2.85 5.20 -1.31
N ARG A 22 1.85 4.83 -2.13
CA ARG A 22 0.92 3.72 -1.84
C ARG A 22 1.65 2.38 -1.72
N ASN A 23 2.51 2.07 -2.68
CA ASN A 23 3.35 0.87 -2.67
C ASN A 23 4.25 0.81 -1.43
N HIS A 24 4.77 1.95 -0.97
CA HIS A 24 5.58 1.99 0.24
C HIS A 24 4.78 1.58 1.49
N ILE A 25 3.56 2.09 1.64
CA ILE A 25 2.66 1.69 2.73
C ILE A 25 2.39 0.17 2.65
N GLU A 26 2.08 -0.36 1.46
CA GLU A 26 1.86 -1.80 1.29
C GLU A 26 3.08 -2.65 1.65
N ILE A 27 4.29 -2.19 1.30
CA ILE A 27 5.53 -2.89 1.66
C ILE A 27 5.69 -2.95 3.17
N ILE A 28 5.43 -1.84 3.88
CA ILE A 28 5.49 -1.80 5.35
C ILE A 28 4.49 -2.80 5.96
N GLU A 29 3.24 -2.79 5.48
CA GLU A 29 2.22 -3.72 5.94
C GLU A 29 2.63 -5.19 5.72
N ARG A 30 3.14 -5.53 4.52
CA ARG A 30 3.64 -6.89 4.23
C ARG A 30 4.83 -7.26 5.12
N GLN A 31 5.71 -6.32 5.43
CA GLN A 31 6.85 -6.56 6.33
C GLN A 31 6.39 -6.84 7.75
N ILE A 32 5.39 -6.11 8.25
CA ILE A 32 4.79 -6.34 9.56
C ILE A 32 4.21 -7.76 9.62
N MET A 33 3.39 -8.14 8.64
CA MET A 33 2.76 -9.46 8.61
C MET A 33 3.79 -10.60 8.55
N LYS A 34 4.81 -10.50 7.66
CA LYS A 34 5.89 -11.50 7.57
C LYS A 34 6.74 -11.58 8.84
N ARG A 35 6.95 -10.46 9.53
CA ARG A 35 7.70 -10.45 10.79
C ARG A 35 6.88 -11.06 11.92
N ALA A 36 5.60 -10.73 12.01
CA ALA A 36 4.69 -11.31 12.99
C ALA A 36 4.58 -12.83 12.82
N GLU A 37 4.47 -13.31 11.58
CA GLU A 37 4.41 -14.74 11.27
C GLU A 37 5.66 -15.48 11.76
N ARG A 38 6.87 -14.97 11.44
CA ARG A 38 8.13 -15.54 11.92
C ARG A 38 8.22 -15.59 13.45
N MET A 39 7.78 -14.52 14.12
CA MET A 39 7.78 -14.45 15.58
C MET A 39 6.78 -15.44 16.21
N ALA A 40 5.58 -15.57 15.64
CA ALA A 40 4.57 -16.54 16.09
C ALA A 40 5.05 -17.98 15.92
N ILE A 41 5.64 -18.32 14.77
CA ILE A 41 6.24 -19.64 14.50
C ILE A 41 7.35 -19.94 15.53
N THR A 42 8.24 -18.98 15.79
CA THR A 42 9.34 -19.17 16.74
C THR A 42 8.82 -19.39 18.17
N ALA A 43 7.80 -18.63 18.58
CA ALA A 43 7.17 -18.80 19.89
C ALA A 43 6.52 -20.19 20.01
N ARG A 44 5.81 -20.63 18.96
CA ARG A 44 5.17 -21.96 18.91
C ARG A 44 6.19 -23.10 18.99
N VAL A 45 7.31 -23.00 18.26
CA VAL A 45 8.39 -24.00 18.33
C VAL A 45 8.92 -24.14 19.75
N LYS A 46 9.13 -23.02 20.45
CA LYS A 46 9.55 -23.04 21.87
C LYS A 46 8.51 -23.73 22.75
N THR A 47 7.22 -23.38 22.62
CA THR A 47 6.16 -24.00 23.44
C THR A 47 6.06 -25.52 23.22
N ARG A 48 6.23 -26.00 21.98
CA ARG A 48 6.25 -27.45 21.67
C ARG A 48 7.43 -28.20 22.25
N GLN A 49 8.61 -27.56 22.36
CA GLN A 49 9.75 -28.18 23.06
C GLN A 49 9.41 -28.49 24.53
N TYR A 50 8.46 -27.76 25.12
CA TYR A 50 8.03 -27.95 26.51
C TYR A 50 6.67 -28.66 26.66
N GLY A 51 5.98 -29.05 25.58
CA GLY A 51 4.63 -29.65 25.66
C GLY A 51 4.29 -30.64 24.53
N ARG A 52 3.71 -31.80 24.89
CA ARG A 52 3.21 -32.82 23.94
C ARG A 52 1.83 -32.43 23.39
N SER A 53 1.73 -31.77 22.23
CA SER A 53 0.53 -31.89 21.36
C SER A 53 0.68 -31.33 19.92
N THR A 54 -0.20 -31.88 19.11
CA THR A 54 -0.51 -31.95 17.66
C THR A 54 -0.43 -30.70 16.76
N SER A 55 -0.57 -30.97 15.45
CA SER A 55 -0.02 -30.26 14.28
C SER A 55 -0.69 -28.93 13.86
N THR A 56 -1.83 -28.54 14.42
CA THR A 56 -2.67 -27.46 13.86
C THR A 56 -2.40 -26.08 14.48
N TRP A 57 -2.60 -25.00 13.71
CA TRP A 57 -2.61 -23.62 14.20
C TRP A 57 -3.74 -23.44 15.21
N THR A 58 -3.44 -23.05 16.44
CA THR A 58 -4.44 -22.93 17.51
C THR A 58 -4.97 -21.51 17.64
N THR A 59 -6.10 -21.33 18.33
CA THR A 59 -6.62 -20.00 18.67
C THR A 59 -5.64 -19.20 19.54
N ALA A 60 -4.82 -19.86 20.36
CA ALA A 60 -3.78 -19.21 21.13
C ALA A 60 -2.63 -18.70 20.24
N ASP A 61 -2.25 -19.48 19.21
CA ASP A 61 -1.27 -19.05 18.20
C ASP A 61 -1.81 -17.84 17.41
N GLU A 62 -3.07 -17.87 16.99
CA GLU A 62 -3.73 -16.76 16.30
C GLU A 62 -3.74 -15.48 17.15
N ARG A 63 -4.17 -15.58 18.41
CA ARG A 63 -4.16 -14.42 19.32
C ARG A 63 -2.75 -13.85 19.47
N ARG A 64 -1.76 -14.71 19.64
CA ARG A 64 -0.37 -14.28 19.79
C ARG A 64 0.15 -13.60 18.52
N TYR A 65 -0.19 -14.13 17.34
CA TYR A 65 0.11 -13.51 16.07
C TYR A 65 -0.50 -12.12 15.96
N GLN A 66 -1.79 -11.96 16.26
CA GLN A 66 -2.48 -10.67 16.23
C GLN A 66 -1.89 -9.64 17.20
N GLU A 67 -1.49 -10.07 18.42
CA GLU A 67 -0.76 -9.22 19.37
C GLU A 67 0.55 -8.71 18.79
N ILE A 68 1.31 -9.58 18.11
CA ILE A 68 2.58 -9.19 17.48
C ILE A 68 2.34 -8.24 16.30
N VAL A 69 1.32 -8.49 15.47
CA VAL A 69 0.93 -7.57 14.39
C VAL A 69 0.58 -6.20 14.96
N ALA A 70 -0.24 -6.14 16.00
CA ALA A 70 -0.64 -4.89 16.64
C ALA A 70 0.57 -4.13 17.21
N GLN A 71 1.48 -4.84 17.88
CA GLN A 71 2.72 -4.25 18.42
C GLN A 71 3.61 -3.68 17.30
N LEU A 72 3.85 -4.45 16.24
CA LEU A 72 4.69 -4.01 15.11
C LEU A 72 4.05 -2.84 14.35
N ARG A 73 2.73 -2.84 14.17
CA ARG A 73 1.99 -1.69 13.62
C ARG A 73 2.12 -0.47 14.51
N PHE A 74 2.02 -0.63 15.83
CA PHE A 74 2.18 0.47 16.77
C PHE A 74 3.59 1.09 16.68
N GLU A 75 4.63 0.26 16.62
CA GLU A 75 6.02 0.72 16.44
C GLU A 75 6.23 1.49 15.13
N ARG A 76 5.46 1.16 14.08
CA ARG A 76 5.55 1.78 12.74
C ARG A 76 4.49 2.84 12.48
N ARG A 77 3.64 3.14 13.45
CA ARG A 77 2.49 4.02 13.27
C ARG A 77 2.88 5.40 12.77
N ALA A 78 3.90 6.03 13.35
CA ALA A 78 4.33 7.36 12.94
C ALA A 78 4.80 7.44 11.47
N GLU A 79 5.44 6.37 10.98
CA GLU A 79 5.88 6.24 9.60
C GLU A 79 4.67 6.09 8.66
N ILE A 80 3.74 5.18 8.99
CA ILE A 80 2.49 4.95 8.25
C ILE A 80 1.64 6.22 8.20
N ASP A 81 1.46 6.91 9.33
CA ASP A 81 0.68 8.16 9.44
C ASP A 81 1.28 9.27 8.58
N THR A 82 2.62 9.33 8.49
CA THR A 82 3.33 10.31 7.67
C THR A 82 3.16 10.02 6.19
N LEU A 83 3.25 8.75 5.77
CA LEU A 83 3.02 8.34 4.38
C LEU A 83 1.56 8.53 3.97
N THR A 84 0.61 8.23 4.86
CA THR A 84 -0.83 8.41 4.61
C THR A 84 -1.16 9.89 4.37
N ARG A 85 -0.69 10.80 5.24
CA ARG A 85 -0.87 12.25 5.02
C ARG A 85 -0.16 12.77 3.77
N LYS A 86 0.93 12.12 3.35
CA LYS A 86 1.59 12.45 2.08
C LYS A 86 0.73 12.00 0.91
N LEU A 87 0.18 10.79 0.97
CA LEU A 87 -0.71 10.23 -0.05
C LEU A 87 -1.93 11.13 -0.27
N GLU A 88 -2.63 11.50 0.81
CA GLU A 88 -3.79 12.41 0.74
C GLU A 88 -3.46 13.74 0.05
N ARG A 89 -2.29 14.33 0.37
CA ARG A 89 -1.82 15.56 -0.27
C ARG A 89 -1.50 15.36 -1.75
N GLN A 90 -0.93 14.22 -2.13
CA GLN A 90 -0.64 13.90 -3.52
C GLN A 90 -1.93 13.69 -4.33
N GLU A 91 -2.89 12.94 -3.79
CA GLU A 91 -4.20 12.71 -4.40
C GLU A 91 -4.96 14.03 -4.58
N GLY A 92 -4.96 14.89 -3.55
CA GLY A 92 -5.53 16.23 -3.65
C GLY A 92 -4.83 17.12 -4.70
N ALA A 93 -3.50 17.09 -4.76
CA ALA A 93 -2.75 17.84 -5.77
C ALA A 93 -3.02 17.34 -7.20
N ILE A 94 -3.14 16.02 -7.39
CA ILE A 94 -3.52 15.41 -8.67
C ILE A 94 -4.93 15.87 -9.08
N GLY A 95 -5.91 15.80 -8.16
CA GLY A 95 -7.27 16.27 -8.42
C GLY A 95 -7.31 17.75 -8.82
N ALA A 96 -6.64 18.61 -8.06
CA ALA A 96 -6.55 20.04 -8.38
C ALA A 96 -5.86 20.30 -9.72
N PHE A 97 -4.83 19.52 -10.07
CA PHE A 97 -4.13 19.64 -11.34
C PHE A 97 -5.03 19.26 -12.52
N ARG A 98 -5.77 18.15 -12.40
CA ARG A 98 -6.75 17.71 -13.42
C ARG A 98 -7.81 18.78 -13.67
N VAL A 99 -8.40 19.34 -12.59
CA VAL A 99 -9.40 20.41 -12.69
C VAL A 99 -8.82 21.65 -13.37
N ARG A 100 -7.63 22.10 -12.95
CA ARG A 100 -6.99 23.33 -13.48
C ARG A 100 -6.71 23.26 -14.98
N TYR A 101 -6.27 22.10 -15.46
CA TYR A 101 -5.90 21.90 -16.87
C TYR A 101 -6.99 21.21 -17.69
N ARG A 102 -8.16 20.94 -17.10
CA ARG A 102 -9.27 20.18 -17.70
C ARG A 102 -8.82 18.84 -18.29
N ILE A 103 -7.84 18.22 -17.62
CA ILE A 103 -7.35 16.88 -17.97
C ILE A 103 -8.19 15.90 -17.17
N ASN A 104 -9.43 15.69 -17.63
CA ASN A 104 -10.18 14.48 -17.31
C ASN A 104 -9.74 13.44 -18.35
N GLU A 105 -8.63 12.76 -18.07
CA GLU A 105 -8.40 11.48 -18.73
C GLU A 105 -9.24 10.46 -17.99
N ASP A 106 -10.51 10.43 -18.37
CA ASP A 106 -11.20 9.15 -18.50
C ASP A 106 -10.44 8.38 -19.58
N ALA A 107 -9.99 7.19 -19.22
CA ALA A 107 -9.22 6.30 -20.07
C ALA A 107 -10.00 5.83 -21.33
N GLU A 108 -11.22 6.31 -21.55
CA GLU A 108 -12.16 5.82 -22.56
C GLU A 108 -11.95 6.42 -23.96
N LEU A 109 -11.37 7.62 -24.09
CA LEU A 109 -11.31 8.28 -25.41
C LEU A 109 -10.17 7.79 -26.34
N TRP A 110 -9.28 6.92 -25.84
CA TRP A 110 -8.19 6.33 -26.62
C TRP A 110 -8.45 4.88 -27.06
N ASP A 111 -9.47 4.21 -26.51
CA ASP A 111 -9.91 2.90 -27.01
C ASP A 111 -10.77 3.06 -28.29
N GLU A 112 -11.63 4.08 -28.38
CA GLU A 112 -12.45 4.31 -29.59
C GLU A 112 -11.65 4.78 -30.82
N ALA A 113 -10.53 5.48 -30.61
CA ALA A 113 -9.70 5.96 -31.71
C ALA A 113 -8.81 4.87 -32.34
N GLY A 114 -8.60 3.75 -31.64
CA GLY A 114 -7.84 2.60 -32.13
C GLY A 114 -8.69 1.54 -32.85
N GLU A 115 -9.99 1.47 -32.54
CA GLU A 115 -10.90 0.48 -33.12
C GLU A 115 -11.60 0.96 -34.41
N ALA A 116 -11.69 2.27 -34.64
CA ALA A 116 -12.27 2.84 -35.87
C ALA A 116 -11.32 2.85 -37.08
N ALA A 117 -10.14 2.21 -36.98
CA ALA A 117 -9.10 2.18 -38.01
C ALA A 117 -8.84 0.78 -38.61
N LEU A 118 -9.76 -0.18 -38.43
CA LEU A 118 -9.77 -1.50 -39.09
C LEU A 118 -11.10 -1.71 -39.82
#